data_AF-A0A5N1JLD0-F1
#
_entry.id   AF-A0A5N1JLD0-F1
#
_cell.length_a   1.000
_cell.length_b   1.000
_cell.length_c   1.000
_cell.angle_alpha   90.00
_cell.angle_beta   90.00
_cell.angle_gamma   90.00
#
_symmetry.space_group_name_H-M   'P 1'
#
loop_
_entity.id
_entity.type
_entity.pdbx_description
1 polymer ?
#
loop_
_entity_poly.entity_id
_entity_poly.type
_entity_poly.pdbx_seq_one_letter_code
_entity_poly.pdbx_strand_id
1 'polypeptide(L)'
;MTEEIRKCLTDIVVSIDSIDGYLANNRSFQVYQTNKMLRRAMERELEIIGEATNNALRLDSALSISNTRRIVDTRNRIIHAYDAVNDTVVWSIVIKHLPILKGEIVQLLENTNDSVR
;
A
#
# COMPACT_ATOMS: atom_id res chain seq x y z
N MET A 1 -16.40 11.91 5.83
CA MET A 1 -15.25 11.74 4.92
C MET A 1 -15.51 12.52 3.66
N THR A 2 -14.54 13.32 3.17
CA THR A 2 -14.69 14.03 1.89
C THR A 2 -14.42 13.09 0.71
N GLU A 3 -14.80 13.50 -0.51
CA GLU A 3 -14.54 12.69 -1.70
C GLU A 3 -13.05 12.58 -2.05
N GLU A 4 -12.26 13.59 -1.72
CA GLU A 4 -10.80 13.54 -1.89
C GLU A 4 -10.16 12.48 -0.99
N ILE A 5 -10.61 12.37 0.27
CA ILE A 5 -10.15 11.33 1.19
C ILE A 5 -10.61 9.96 0.67
N ARG A 6 -11.88 9.82 0.29
CA ARG A 6 -12.42 8.56 -0.25
C ARG A 6 -11.63 8.09 -1.46
N LYS A 7 -11.27 9.01 -2.37
CA LYS A 7 -10.42 8.72 -3.53
C LYS A 7 -9.04 8.20 -3.09
N CYS A 8 -8.37 8.89 -2.15
CA CYS A 8 -7.06 8.42 -1.66
C CYS A 8 -7.14 7.02 -1.05
N LEU A 9 -8.14 6.75 -0.22
CA LEU A 9 -8.37 5.43 0.37
C LEU A 9 -8.66 4.37 -0.71
N THR A 10 -9.40 4.73 -1.75
CA THR A 10 -9.71 3.84 -2.88
C THR A 10 -8.44 3.52 -3.69
N ASP A 11 -7.60 4.51 -3.97
CA ASP A 11 -6.32 4.33 -4.65
C ASP A 11 -5.41 3.35 -3.89
N ILE A 12 -5.39 3.42 -2.55
CA ILE A 12 -4.64 2.44 -1.71
C ILE A 12 -5.16 1.02 -1.94
N VAL A 13 -6.48 0.81 -1.88
CA VAL A 13 -7.07 -0.53 -2.05
C VAL A 13 -6.77 -1.08 -3.45
N VAL A 14 -6.96 -0.26 -4.50
CA VAL A 14 -6.70 -0.65 -5.89
C VAL A 14 -5.23 -1.04 -6.09
N SER A 15 -4.30 -0.28 -5.52
CA SER A 15 -2.87 -0.61 -5.62
C SER A 15 -2.50 -1.90 -4.89
N ILE A 16 -3.10 -2.17 -3.71
CA ILE A 16 -2.90 -3.44 -3.01
C ILE A 16 -3.47 -4.60 -3.84
N ASP A 17 -4.65 -4.43 -4.44
CA ASP A 17 -5.26 -5.43 -5.31
C ASP A 17 -4.43 -5.72 -6.57
N SER A 18 -3.82 -4.69 -7.16
CA SER A 18 -2.87 -4.86 -8.26
C SER A 18 -1.67 -5.71 -7.84
N ILE A 19 -1.07 -5.43 -6.68
CA ILE A 19 0.05 -6.23 -6.13
C ILE A 19 -0.38 -7.68 -5.91
N ASP A 20 -1.53 -7.90 -5.29
CA ASP A 20 -2.06 -9.26 -5.07
C ASP A 20 -2.33 -9.96 -6.40
N GLY A 21 -2.82 -9.25 -7.42
CA GLY A 21 -3.02 -9.74 -8.78
C GLY A 21 -1.73 -10.11 -9.50
N TYR A 22 -0.64 -9.35 -9.31
CA TYR A 22 0.67 -9.69 -9.87
C TYR A 22 1.26 -10.95 -9.24
N LEU A 23 0.98 -11.16 -7.96
CA LEU A 23 1.48 -12.32 -7.22
C LEU A 23 0.61 -13.56 -7.39
N ALA A 24 -0.70 -13.39 -7.63
CA ALA A 24 -1.71 -14.42 -7.88
C ALA A 24 -1.36 -15.80 -7.27
N ASN A 25 -1.14 -16.80 -8.12
CA ASN A 25 -0.85 -18.18 -7.74
C ASN A 25 0.64 -18.45 -7.45
N ASN A 26 1.51 -17.44 -7.54
CA ASN A 26 2.96 -17.59 -7.42
C ASN A 26 3.58 -16.55 -6.48
N ARG A 27 3.25 -16.66 -5.19
CA ARG A 27 3.84 -15.88 -4.11
C ARG A 27 5.24 -16.40 -3.73
N SER A 28 6.15 -16.42 -4.70
CA SER A 28 7.55 -16.82 -4.49
C SER A 28 8.48 -15.61 -4.46
N PHE A 29 9.19 -15.45 -3.34
CA PHE A 29 10.22 -14.41 -3.21
C PHE A 29 11.29 -14.54 -4.30
N GLN A 30 11.66 -15.76 -4.68
CA GLN A 30 12.66 -15.98 -5.72
C GLN A 30 12.15 -15.52 -7.09
N VAL A 31 10.88 -15.78 -7.40
CA VAL A 31 10.25 -15.31 -8.65
C VAL A 31 10.22 -13.79 -8.71
N TYR A 32 9.83 -13.14 -7.61
CA TYR A 32 9.91 -11.69 -7.44
C TYR A 32 11.34 -11.17 -7.65
N GLN A 33 12.32 -11.75 -6.95
CA GLN A 33 13.72 -11.34 -7.00
C GLN A 33 14.36 -11.53 -8.39
N THR A 34 13.93 -12.51 -9.18
CA THR A 34 14.46 -12.72 -10.54
C THR A 34 13.69 -11.95 -11.62
N ASN A 35 12.46 -11.52 -11.34
CA ASN A 35 11.61 -10.84 -12.32
C ASN A 35 11.63 -9.31 -12.13
N LYS A 36 12.48 -8.62 -12.91
CA LYS A 36 12.62 -7.17 -12.87
C LYS A 36 11.33 -6.40 -13.18
N MET A 37 10.47 -6.93 -14.05
CA MET A 37 9.19 -6.30 -14.38
C MET A 37 8.25 -6.35 -13.17
N LEU A 38 8.16 -7.51 -12.52
CA LEU A 38 7.36 -7.70 -11.31
C LEU A 38 7.84 -6.79 -10.17
N ARG A 39 9.16 -6.69 -9.95
CA ARG A 39 9.70 -5.76 -8.94
C ARG A 39 9.29 -4.33 -9.19
N ARG A 40 9.49 -3.83 -10.42
CA ARG A 40 9.12 -2.45 -10.79
C ARG A 40 7.63 -2.18 -10.68
N ALA A 41 6.80 -3.15 -11.05
CA ALA A 41 5.35 -3.03 -10.89
C ALA A 41 4.97 -2.91 -9.41
N MET A 42 5.52 -3.77 -8.55
CA MET A 42 5.25 -3.72 -7.10
C MET A 42 5.80 -2.46 -6.44
N GLU A 43 7.01 -2.02 -6.81
CA GLU A 43 7.59 -0.76 -6.34
C GLU A 43 6.69 0.43 -6.69
N ARG A 44 6.14 0.47 -7.91
CA ARG A 44 5.24 1.53 -8.34
C ARG A 44 3.94 1.56 -7.54
N GLU A 45 3.33 0.40 -7.29
CA GLU A 45 2.12 0.33 -6.48
C GLU A 45 2.38 0.75 -5.03
N LEU A 46 3.54 0.41 -4.46
CA LEU A 46 3.96 0.85 -3.12
C LEU A 46 4.19 2.37 -3.05
N GLU A 47 4.71 3.00 -4.11
CA GLU A 47 4.81 4.46 -4.19
C GLU A 47 3.42 5.13 -4.14
N ILE A 48 2.46 4.60 -4.91
CA ILE A 48 1.09 5.12 -4.96
C ILE A 48 0.42 4.98 -3.59
N ILE A 49 0.55 3.80 -2.94
CA ILE A 49 0.04 3.57 -1.58
C ILE A 49 0.62 4.59 -0.60
N GLY A 50 1.94 4.83 -0.66
CA GLY A 50 2.61 5.79 0.22
C GLY A 50 2.13 7.24 0.01
N GLU A 51 1.97 7.67 -1.26
CA GLU A 51 1.48 9.00 -1.60
C GLU A 51 0.02 9.20 -1.20
N ALA A 52 -0.85 8.25 -1.52
CA ALA A 52 -2.26 8.29 -1.17
C ALA A 52 -2.46 8.29 0.36
N THR A 53 -1.69 7.49 1.10
CA THR A 53 -1.71 7.48 2.58
C THR A 53 -1.31 8.86 3.13
N ASN A 54 -0.24 9.44 2.63
CA ASN A 54 0.22 10.76 3.08
C ASN A 54 -0.81 11.85 2.76
N ASN A 55 -1.42 11.82 1.58
CA ASN A 55 -2.44 12.78 1.18
C ASN A 55 -3.71 12.65 2.03
N ALA A 56 -4.18 11.42 2.30
CA ALA A 56 -5.32 11.17 3.18
C ALA A 56 -5.08 11.75 4.59
N LEU A 57 -3.90 11.50 5.19
CA LEU A 57 -3.56 12.00 6.53
C LEU A 57 -3.37 13.52 6.58
N ARG A 58 -2.96 14.15 5.47
CA ARG A 58 -2.89 15.61 5.36
C ARG A 58 -4.27 16.25 5.30
N LEU A 59 -5.24 15.56 4.70
CA LEU A 59 -6.63 16.01 4.61
C LEU A 59 -7.38 15.76 5.92
N ASP A 60 -7.12 14.62 6.56
CA ASP A 60 -7.68 14.26 7.86
C ASP A 60 -6.66 13.48 8.70
N SER A 61 -6.04 14.16 9.65
CA SER A 61 -5.07 13.56 10.57
C SER A 61 -5.70 12.65 11.62
N ALA A 62 -7.03 12.63 11.76
CA ALA A 62 -7.74 11.77 12.71
C ALA A 62 -8.02 10.37 12.14
N LEU A 63 -7.68 10.10 10.87
CA LEU A 63 -7.78 8.77 10.29
C LEU A 63 -6.93 7.77 11.07
N SER A 64 -7.58 6.79 11.69
CA SER A 64 -6.93 5.73 12.46
C SER A 64 -6.40 4.62 11.55
N ILE A 65 -5.34 4.91 10.81
CA ILE A 65 -4.60 3.93 10.00
C ILE A 65 -3.35 3.53 10.79
N SER A 66 -3.11 2.23 10.97
CA SER A 66 -1.95 1.76 11.71
C SER A 66 -0.67 1.88 10.87
N ASN A 67 0.47 2.02 11.55
CA ASN A 67 1.80 1.99 10.91
C ASN A 67 1.99 2.98 9.74
N THR A 68 1.22 4.07 9.69
CA THR A 68 1.28 5.11 8.64
C THR A 68 2.68 5.65 8.42
N ARG A 69 3.43 5.88 9.51
CA ARG A 69 4.85 6.27 9.42
C ARG A 69 5.68 5.25 8.64
N ARG A 70 5.50 3.94 8.87
CA ARG A 70 6.22 2.88 8.14
C ARG A 70 5.79 2.80 6.68
N ILE A 71 4.53 3.07 6.36
CA ILE A 71 4.02 3.10 4.98
C ILE A 71 4.63 4.28 4.22
N VAL A 72 4.65 5.47 4.83
CA VAL A 72 5.28 6.66 4.23
C VAL A 72 6.81 6.48 4.12
N ASP A 73 7.45 5.89 5.14
CA ASP A 73 8.88 5.58 5.12
C ASP A 73 9.23 4.50 4.07
N THR A 74 8.27 3.64 3.71
CA THR A 74 8.46 2.64 2.66
C THR A 74 8.66 3.32 1.30
N ARG A 75 7.88 4.35 0.98
CA ARG A 75 8.11 5.19 -0.21
C ARG A 75 9.52 5.77 -0.23
N ASN A 76 9.95 6.35 0.89
CA ASN A 76 11.27 6.96 1.00
C ASN A 76 12.39 5.92 0.85
N ARG A 77 12.21 4.71 1.38
CA ARG A 77 13.17 3.61 1.24
C ARG A 77 13.24 3.06 -0.19
N ILE A 78 12.11 2.90 -0.87
CA ILE A 78 12.06 2.45 -2.28
C ILE A 78 12.84 3.42 -3.18
N ILE A 79 12.73 4.72 -2.93
CA ILE A 79 13.43 5.76 -3.71
C ILE A 79 14.95 5.77 -3.45
N HIS A 80 15.41 5.36 -2.26
CA HIS A 80 16.80 5.56 -1.83
C HIS A 80 17.67 4.29 -1.68
N ALA A 81 17.11 3.08 -1.63
CA ALA A 81 17.86 1.85 -1.33
C ALA A 81 18.06 0.95 -2.56
N TYR A 82 19.02 1.24 -3.43
CA TYR A 82 19.22 0.49 -4.69
C TYR A 82 19.90 -0.90 -4.54
N ASP A 83 20.32 -1.33 -3.33
CA ASP A 83 21.06 -2.58 -3.10
C ASP A 83 20.20 -3.73 -2.56
N ALA A 84 20.63 -4.97 -2.79
CA ALA A 84 19.95 -6.27 -2.55
C ALA A 84 19.28 -6.49 -1.17
N VAL A 85 19.57 -5.63 -0.19
CA VAL A 85 18.85 -5.53 1.08
C VAL A 85 17.39 -5.05 0.89
N ASN A 86 17.07 -4.38 -0.23
CA ASN A 86 15.76 -3.80 -0.50
C ASN A 86 14.67 -4.84 -0.86
N ASP A 87 14.99 -5.83 -1.71
CA ASP A 87 14.01 -6.83 -2.18
C ASP A 87 13.33 -7.58 -1.02
N THR A 88 14.08 -7.96 0.00
CA THR A 88 13.56 -8.68 1.17
C THR A 88 12.63 -7.79 2.01
N VAL A 89 12.93 -6.50 2.11
CA VAL A 89 12.12 -5.52 2.85
C VAL A 89 10.81 -5.26 2.11
N VAL A 90 10.88 -4.98 0.81
CA VAL A 90 9.69 -4.79 -0.05
C VAL A 90 8.79 -6.02 0.02
N TRP A 91 9.39 -7.21 -0.13
CA TRP A 91 8.65 -8.46 -0.03
C TRP A 91 7.97 -8.63 1.35
N SER A 92 8.68 -8.33 2.44
CA SER A 92 8.10 -8.40 3.78
C SER A 92 6.94 -7.42 3.96
N ILE A 93 7.00 -6.23 3.37
CA ILE A 93 5.93 -5.24 3.43
C ILE A 93 4.70 -5.77 2.69
N VAL A 94 4.90 -6.28 1.49
CA VAL A 94 3.82 -6.81 0.65
C VAL A 94 3.11 -7.97 1.34
N ILE A 95 3.85 -8.92 1.91
CA ILE A 95 3.26 -10.13 2.48
C ILE A 95 2.67 -9.88 3.88
N LYS A 96 3.27 -9.01 4.70
CA LYS A 96 2.87 -8.86 6.12
C LYS A 96 2.08 -7.60 6.43
N HIS A 97 2.32 -6.51 5.71
CA HIS A 97 1.79 -5.19 6.09
C HIS A 97 0.63 -4.73 5.19
N LEU A 98 0.70 -5.01 3.88
CA LEU A 98 -0.39 -4.62 2.97
C LEU A 98 -1.74 -5.28 3.29
N PRO A 99 -1.83 -6.57 3.69
CA PRO A 99 -3.12 -7.16 4.04
C PRO A 99 -3.80 -6.48 5.23
N ILE A 100 -2.99 -6.06 6.22
CA ILE A 100 -3.48 -5.35 7.41
C ILE A 100 -3.99 -3.97 6.99
N LEU A 101 -3.17 -3.22 6.23
CA LEU A 101 -3.54 -1.91 5.72
C LEU A 101 -4.85 -1.98 4.93
N LYS A 102 -4.96 -2.92 3.99
CA LYS A 102 -6.18 -3.10 3.19
C LYS A 102 -7.42 -3.27 4.06
N GLY A 103 -7.34 -4.12 5.10
CA GLY A 103 -8.44 -4.32 6.04
C GLY A 103 -8.88 -3.04 6.74
N GLU A 104 -7.92 -2.24 7.23
CA GLU A 104 -8.20 -0.95 7.87
C GLU A 104 -8.85 0.05 6.91
N ILE A 105 -8.32 0.16 5.68
CA ILE A 105 -8.86 1.10 4.68
C ILE A 105 -10.27 0.71 4.24
N VAL A 106 -10.52 -0.59 4.03
CA VAL A 106 -11.86 -1.10 3.70
C VAL A 106 -12.84 -0.77 4.83
N GLN A 107 -12.46 -0.99 6.09
CA GLN A 107 -13.32 -0.63 7.23
C GLN A 107 -13.62 0.88 7.28
N LEU A 108 -12.63 1.75 7.02
CA LEU A 108 -12.85 3.20 6.96
C LEU A 108 -13.83 3.60 5.84
N LEU A 109 -13.73 2.94 4.68
CA LEU A 109 -14.64 3.16 3.56
C LEU A 109 -16.06 2.68 3.85
N GLU A 110 -16.22 1.54 4.52
CA GLU A 110 -17.52 0.94 4.88
C GLU A 110 -18.22 1.72 6.00
N ASN A 111 -17.52 2.07 7.08
CA ASN A 111 -18.09 2.80 8.22
C ASN A 111 -18.63 4.19 7.85
N THR A 112 -18.16 4.77 6.74
CA THR A 112 -18.69 6.02 6.22
C THR A 112 -20.03 5.83 5.50
N ASN A 113 -20.27 4.68 4.87
CA ASN A 113 -21.51 4.42 4.14
C ASN A 113 -22.72 4.15 5.05
N ASP A 114 -22.48 3.72 6.30
CA ASP A 114 -23.55 3.47 7.29
C ASP A 114 -24.03 4.74 8.00
N SER A 115 -23.35 5.88 7.82
CA SER A 115 -23.78 7.18 8.37
C SER A 115 -24.85 7.89 7.52
N VAL A 116 -25.25 7.29 6.39
CA VAL A 116 -26.17 7.88 5.39
C VAL A 116 -27.39 6.96 5.13
N ARG A 117 -27.68 6.03 6.05
CA ARG A 117 -28.88 5.19 6.00
C ARG A 117 -29.79 5.38 7.20
#